data_AF-A0A453FTB7-F1
#
_entry.id   AF-A0A453FTB7-F1
#
_cell.length_a   1.000
_cell.length_b   1.000
_cell.length_c   1.000
_cell.angle_alpha   90.00
_cell.angle_beta   90.00
_cell.angle_gamma   90.00
#
_symmetry.space_group_name_H-M   'P 1'
#
loop_
_entity.id
_entity.type
_entity.pdbx_description
1 polymer ?
#
loop_
_entity_poly.entity_id
_entity_poly.type
_entity_poly.pdbx_seq_one_letter_code
_entity_poly.pdbx_strand_id
1 'polypeptide(L)'
;MSTSPRSPPPVDAGDGHEPTADELAAAAAATATAEHPRAALTTDTSQSSNLPLTTSPPNLTFQVPLSVPNAPVPSSGLPSSITGLVGFKLALDGTNFTRWRNYLNLLFARYHAESHVRPGAAVRLSDPAWKDDDNTILLWLFSTITGDLLDIVAPPGSTALTIWTRLHE
;
A
#
# COMPACT_ATOMS: atom_id res chain seq x y z
N MET A 1 60.33 6.78 30.39
CA MET A 1 60.28 7.50 29.10
C MET A 1 58.84 7.35 28.58
N SER A 2 57.83 8.02 29.14
CA SER A 2 57.46 9.44 29.00
C SER A 2 57.66 10.00 27.60
N THR A 3 56.57 10.08 26.82
CA THR A 3 56.06 11.30 26.14
C THR A 3 54.70 11.03 25.45
N SER A 4 53.60 11.35 26.11
CA SER A 4 52.47 12.09 25.49
C SER A 4 52.83 13.59 25.56
N PRO A 5 52.14 14.58 24.92
CA PRO A 5 50.75 14.58 24.42
C PRO A 5 50.53 15.37 23.09
N ARG A 6 49.29 15.46 22.58
CA ARG A 6 48.63 16.75 22.23
C ARG A 6 47.14 16.55 21.88
N SER A 7 46.28 16.92 22.82
CA SER A 7 44.85 17.16 22.57
C SER A 7 44.68 18.46 21.78
N PRO A 8 43.69 18.56 20.87
CA PRO A 8 43.27 19.83 20.28
C PRO A 8 42.46 20.68 21.28
N PRO A 9 42.47 22.02 21.13
CA PRO A 9 41.82 22.95 22.05
C PRO A 9 40.29 22.99 21.89
N PRO A 10 39.56 23.50 22.90
CA PRO A 10 38.13 23.74 22.80
C PRO A 10 37.86 24.99 21.95
N VAL A 11 36.97 24.85 20.96
CA VAL A 11 36.32 25.99 20.30
C VAL A 11 35.16 26.42 21.20
N ASP A 12 35.44 27.43 22.02
CA ASP A 12 34.42 28.24 22.69
C ASP A 12 34.42 29.61 22.01
N ALA A 13 33.31 29.96 21.37
CA ALA A 13 32.83 31.33 21.18
C ALA A 13 31.55 31.33 20.34
N GLY A 14 30.47 31.79 20.98
CA GLY A 14 29.59 32.78 20.33
C GLY A 14 28.17 32.32 20.05
N ASP A 15 27.26 32.89 20.87
CA ASP A 15 25.86 33.25 20.58
C ASP A 15 24.93 32.13 20.05
N GLY A 16 23.92 31.71 20.81
CA GLY A 16 22.96 32.59 21.48
C GLY A 16 21.96 33.16 20.48
N HIS A 17 21.22 32.32 19.77
CA HIS A 17 19.96 32.71 19.15
C HIS A 17 18.89 31.66 19.40
N GLU A 18 18.32 31.72 20.60
CA GLU A 18 16.97 31.22 20.86
C GLU A 18 16.01 31.89 19.85
N PRO A 19 15.23 31.14 19.07
CA PRO A 19 14.09 31.72 18.39
C PRO A 19 13.04 32.07 19.45
N THR A 20 12.93 33.36 19.74
CA THR A 20 11.90 33.97 20.58
C THR A 20 10.52 33.47 20.19
N ALA A 21 9.86 32.77 21.12
CA ALA A 21 8.51 32.23 20.99
C ALA A 21 7.40 33.30 21.10
N ASP A 22 7.66 34.51 20.63
CA ASP A 22 6.81 35.68 20.87
C ASP A 22 6.64 36.52 19.60
N GLU A 23 6.30 35.89 18.47
CA GLU A 23 5.67 36.58 17.35
C GLU A 23 5.03 35.58 16.37
N LEU A 24 3.90 34.98 16.75
CA LEU A 24 2.82 34.51 15.85
C LEU A 24 1.64 33.98 16.69
N ALA A 25 1.13 34.83 17.59
CA ALA A 25 -0.11 34.63 18.31
C ALA A 25 -1.04 35.82 18.06
N ALA A 26 -1.75 35.82 16.93
CA ALA A 26 -2.84 36.77 16.68
C ALA A 26 -3.86 36.23 15.65
N ALA A 27 -4.70 35.27 16.08
CA ALA A 27 -6.06 35.12 15.55
C ALA A 27 -6.91 34.37 16.58
N ALA A 28 -7.54 35.12 17.47
CA ALA A 28 -8.38 34.64 18.55
C ALA A 28 -9.81 34.30 18.08
N ALA A 29 -10.27 33.14 18.54
CA ALA A 29 -11.60 32.78 19.07
C ALA A 29 -12.89 33.54 18.66
N ALA A 30 -13.90 32.77 18.23
CA ALA A 30 -15.31 32.90 18.63
C ALA A 30 -16.05 31.58 18.29
N THR A 31 -16.34 30.69 19.26
CA THR A 31 -17.56 30.55 20.09
C THR A 31 -18.78 29.94 19.38
N ALA A 32 -19.35 28.94 20.06
CA ALA A 32 -20.45 28.04 19.72
C ALA A 32 -21.81 28.69 19.38
N THR A 33 -22.66 27.92 18.66
CA THR A 33 -24.04 27.49 19.06
C THR A 33 -25.00 27.43 17.85
N ALA A 34 -25.96 26.51 17.91
CA ALA A 34 -27.20 26.38 17.13
C ALA A 34 -27.10 25.58 15.81
N GLU A 35 -28.04 24.73 15.42
CA GLU A 35 -29.27 24.20 16.03
C GLU A 35 -29.70 22.99 15.20
N HIS A 36 -30.37 22.03 15.83
CA HIS A 36 -31.02 20.89 15.19
C HIS A 36 -32.47 21.28 14.88
N PRO A 37 -33.01 20.95 13.70
CA PRO A 37 -34.43 20.62 13.65
C PRO A 37 -34.67 19.25 13.01
N ARG A 38 -35.43 18.44 13.76
CA ARG A 38 -36.08 17.21 13.37
C ARG A 38 -37.49 17.54 12.88
N ALA A 39 -37.82 17.21 11.63
CA ALA A 39 -39.18 17.02 11.09
C ALA A 39 -39.02 16.62 9.60
N ALA A 40 -39.79 15.76 8.95
CA ALA A 40 -40.89 14.89 9.34
C ALA A 40 -41.02 13.81 8.25
N LEU A 41 -41.70 12.73 8.62
CA LEU A 41 -42.11 11.58 7.82
C LEU A 41 -43.14 11.95 6.73
N THR A 42 -43.17 11.12 5.67
CA THR A 42 -44.33 10.82 4.78
C THR A 42 -44.78 11.98 3.86
N THR A 43 -45.17 11.80 2.60
CA THR A 43 -46.14 10.89 1.99
C THR A 43 -45.84 10.78 0.48
N ASP A 44 -45.73 9.57 -0.07
CA ASP A 44 -46.70 8.94 -0.99
C ASP A 44 -47.40 9.89 -1.99
N THR A 45 -47.25 9.61 -3.28
CA THR A 45 -48.37 9.68 -4.25
C THR A 45 -48.04 8.81 -5.46
N SER A 46 -48.91 7.83 -5.66
CA SER A 46 -48.92 6.80 -6.68
C SER A 46 -49.54 7.25 -8.02
N GLN A 47 -49.46 6.32 -8.99
CA GLN A 47 -50.31 6.14 -10.20
C GLN A 47 -49.77 6.80 -11.50
N SER A 48 -49.78 6.14 -12.67
CA SER A 48 -50.73 5.13 -13.15
C SER A 48 -50.18 4.25 -14.28
N SER A 49 -50.58 2.97 -14.21
CA SER A 49 -51.22 2.18 -15.28
C SER A 49 -50.48 1.91 -16.60
N ASN A 50 -50.31 0.63 -16.93
CA ASN A 50 -51.04 -0.01 -18.06
C ASN A 50 -50.87 -1.54 -18.03
N LEU A 51 -52.00 -2.25 -17.86
CA LEU A 51 -52.14 -3.68 -18.13
C LEU A 51 -52.56 -3.85 -19.61
N PRO A 52 -52.07 -4.90 -20.27
CA PRO A 52 -52.96 -5.67 -21.14
C PRO A 52 -53.16 -7.08 -20.60
N LEU A 53 -54.43 -7.44 -20.35
CA LEU A 53 -54.85 -8.83 -20.22
C LEU A 53 -54.65 -9.52 -21.58
N THR A 54 -53.89 -10.61 -21.60
CA THR A 54 -54.21 -11.72 -22.50
C THR A 54 -53.85 -13.05 -21.86
N THR A 55 -54.71 -14.02 -22.13
CA THR A 55 -54.92 -15.25 -21.39
C THR A 55 -54.38 -16.44 -22.18
N SER A 56 -53.66 -17.37 -21.52
CA SER A 56 -53.66 -18.84 -21.75
C SER A 56 -52.46 -19.52 -21.05
N PRO A 57 -52.68 -20.60 -20.26
CA PRO A 57 -51.65 -21.57 -19.87
C PRO A 57 -51.88 -22.94 -20.57
N PRO A 58 -51.05 -23.99 -20.35
CA PRO A 58 -49.63 -24.05 -19.99
C PRO A 58 -48.82 -24.90 -21.00
N ASN A 59 -47.56 -24.54 -21.28
CA ASN A 59 -46.59 -25.53 -21.75
C ASN A 59 -45.71 -25.92 -20.55
N LEU A 60 -46.00 -27.09 -19.97
CA LEU A 60 -45.15 -27.72 -18.96
C LEU A 60 -43.89 -28.27 -19.64
N THR A 61 -43.00 -27.38 -20.04
CA THR A 61 -41.61 -27.73 -20.29
C THR A 61 -40.83 -27.26 -19.07
N PHE A 62 -40.35 -28.19 -18.25
CA PHE A 62 -39.32 -27.93 -17.25
C PHE A 62 -38.07 -27.43 -17.98
N GLN A 63 -37.99 -26.13 -18.23
CA GLN A 63 -36.78 -25.48 -18.66
C GLN A 63 -36.16 -24.89 -17.41
N VAL A 64 -35.03 -25.47 -16.99
CA VAL A 64 -34.15 -24.91 -15.96
C VAL A 64 -33.15 -24.01 -16.69
N PRO A 65 -33.33 -22.69 -16.78
CA PRO A 65 -32.23 -21.80 -17.14
C PRO A 65 -31.45 -21.50 -15.86
N LEU A 66 -30.46 -22.34 -15.51
CA LEU A 66 -29.40 -21.92 -14.59
C LEU A 66 -28.37 -21.10 -15.37
N SER A 67 -28.79 -19.98 -15.95
CA SER A 67 -27.86 -18.91 -16.35
C SER A 67 -27.66 -18.00 -15.14
N VAL A 68 -26.85 -18.47 -14.20
CA VAL A 68 -26.27 -17.57 -13.19
C VAL A 68 -25.37 -16.61 -13.98
N PRO A 69 -25.51 -15.28 -13.83
CA PRO A 69 -24.52 -14.36 -14.38
C PRO A 69 -23.17 -14.76 -13.81
N ASN A 70 -22.24 -15.15 -14.68
CA ASN A 70 -20.85 -15.47 -14.34
C ASN A 70 -20.21 -14.22 -13.74
N ALA A 71 -20.35 -14.04 -12.42
CA ALA A 71 -19.59 -13.05 -11.69
C ALA A 71 -18.10 -13.37 -11.93
N PRO A 72 -17.25 -12.35 -12.21
CA PRO A 72 -15.83 -12.60 -12.35
C PRO A 72 -15.33 -13.25 -11.05
N VAL A 73 -14.86 -14.49 -11.16
CA VAL A 73 -14.12 -15.14 -10.08
C VAL A 73 -12.97 -14.20 -9.69
N PRO A 74 -12.77 -13.90 -8.39
CA PRO A 74 -11.61 -13.12 -8.01
C PRO A 74 -10.36 -13.88 -8.47
N SER A 75 -9.54 -13.24 -9.30
CA SER A 75 -8.29 -13.82 -9.78
C SER A 75 -7.46 -14.28 -8.57
N SER A 76 -7.12 -15.56 -8.53
CA SER A 76 -6.36 -16.18 -7.43
C SER A 76 -4.88 -15.78 -7.39
N GLY A 77 -4.52 -14.62 -7.95
CA GLY A 77 -3.15 -14.14 -8.11
C GLY A 77 -2.78 -13.02 -7.14
N LEU A 78 -1.49 -12.68 -7.12
CA LEU A 78 -0.99 -11.55 -6.33
C LEU A 78 -1.63 -10.23 -6.80
N PRO A 79 -1.99 -9.30 -5.89
CA PRO A 79 -2.50 -8.00 -6.29
C PRO A 79 -1.43 -7.20 -7.05
N SER A 80 -1.83 -6.44 -8.06
CA SER A 80 -0.89 -5.65 -8.88
C SER A 80 -0.23 -4.48 -8.13
N SER A 81 -0.76 -4.06 -6.98
CA SER A 81 -0.20 -2.98 -6.17
C SER A 81 -0.45 -3.15 -4.67
N ILE A 82 0.54 -2.73 -3.87
CA ILE A 82 0.51 -2.71 -2.40
C ILE A 82 0.58 -1.29 -1.83
N THR A 83 0.49 -0.26 -2.68
CA THR A 83 0.73 1.14 -2.27
C THR A 83 -0.27 1.62 -1.21
N GLY A 84 -1.49 1.07 -1.19
CA GLY A 84 -2.48 1.34 -0.14
C GLY A 84 -2.15 0.73 1.23
N LEU A 85 -1.17 -0.18 1.30
CA LEU A 85 -0.74 -0.86 2.53
C LEU A 85 0.58 -0.29 3.08
N VAL A 86 1.41 0.28 2.21
CA VAL A 86 2.72 0.87 2.56
C VAL A 86 2.75 2.33 2.11
N GLY A 87 2.47 3.24 3.03
CA GLY A 87 2.39 4.68 2.76
C GLY A 87 3.73 5.43 2.73
N PHE A 88 4.87 4.73 2.69
CA PHE A 88 6.20 5.32 2.69
C PHE A 88 7.19 4.49 1.86
N LYS A 89 8.29 5.09 1.42
CA LYS A 89 9.33 4.41 0.64
C LYS A 89 10.63 4.25 1.42
N LEU A 90 11.34 3.14 1.24
CA LEU A 90 12.68 2.93 1.76
C LEU A 90 13.63 3.98 1.18
N ALA A 91 14.28 4.71 2.06
CA ALA A 91 15.24 5.75 1.70
C ALA A 91 16.68 5.26 1.92
N LEU A 92 17.62 5.88 1.21
CA LEU A 92 19.05 5.57 1.30
C LEU A 92 19.65 5.93 2.67
N ASP A 93 19.01 6.84 3.42
CA ASP A 93 19.46 7.26 4.76
C ASP A 93 19.34 6.16 5.84
N GLY A 94 18.70 5.03 5.51
CA GLY A 94 18.57 3.86 6.39
C GLY A 94 17.64 4.04 7.59
N THR A 95 17.06 5.22 7.80
CA THR A 95 16.28 5.55 9.00
C THR A 95 15.00 4.73 9.13
N ASN A 96 14.46 4.28 7.99
CA ASN A 96 13.19 3.57 7.91
C ASN A 96 13.33 2.10 7.50
N PHE A 97 14.55 1.55 7.42
CA PHE A 97 14.81 0.19 6.94
C PHE A 97 14.09 -0.88 7.76
N THR A 98 14.25 -0.89 9.09
CA THR A 98 13.62 -1.89 9.97
C THR A 98 12.11 -1.88 9.85
N ARG A 99 11.50 -0.68 9.81
CA ARG A 99 10.05 -0.52 9.64
C ARG A 99 9.62 -1.05 8.28
N TRP A 100 10.26 -0.59 7.20
CA TRP A 100 9.98 -1.02 5.83
C TRP A 100 10.05 -2.54 5.70
N ARG A 101 11.14 -3.16 6.20
CA ARG A 101 11.36 -4.61 6.12
C ARG A 101 10.27 -5.40 6.84
N ASN A 102 9.82 -4.93 8.01
CA ASN A 102 8.72 -5.57 8.73
C ASN A 102 7.40 -5.53 7.94
N TYR A 103 7.09 -4.40 7.30
CA TYR A 103 5.90 -4.29 6.44
C TYR A 103 5.97 -5.24 5.24
N LEU A 104 7.12 -5.31 4.56
CA LEU A 104 7.29 -6.21 3.41
C LEU A 104 7.19 -7.69 3.80
N ASN A 105 7.78 -8.09 4.94
CA ASN A 105 7.62 -9.46 5.45
C ASN A 105 6.14 -9.82 5.74
N LEU A 106 5.37 -8.89 6.32
CA LEU A 106 3.94 -9.10 6.55
C LEU A 106 3.15 -9.22 5.25
N LEU A 107 3.52 -8.44 4.22
CA LEU A 107 2.91 -8.56 2.90
C LEU A 107 3.23 -9.91 2.25
N PHE A 108 4.49 -10.35 2.32
CA PHE A 108 4.87 -11.65 1.79
C PHE A 108 4.09 -12.77 2.48
N ALA A 109 3.99 -12.74 3.81
CA ALA A 109 3.20 -13.72 4.56
C ALA A 109 1.70 -13.68 4.23
N ARG A 110 1.13 -12.48 4.06
CA ARG A 110 -0.29 -12.32 3.73
C ARG A 110 -0.64 -12.88 2.36
N TYR A 111 0.28 -12.77 1.39
CA TYR A 111 0.06 -13.18 0.01
C TYR A 111 0.82 -14.46 -0.37
N HIS A 112 1.39 -15.17 0.60
CA HIS A 112 2.16 -16.42 0.41
C HIS A 112 3.35 -16.28 -0.56
N ALA A 113 3.96 -15.10 -0.60
CA ALA A 113 5.03 -14.72 -1.52
C ALA A 113 6.44 -14.94 -0.95
N GLU A 114 6.59 -15.46 0.28
CA GLU A 114 7.90 -15.64 0.93
C GLU A 114 8.82 -16.61 0.15
N SER A 115 8.25 -17.44 -0.70
CA SER A 115 8.99 -18.39 -1.53
C SER A 115 9.78 -17.73 -2.67
N HIS A 116 9.40 -16.51 -3.08
CA HIS A 116 10.10 -15.73 -4.13
C HIS A 116 11.35 -15.01 -3.63
N VAL A 117 11.42 -14.72 -2.32
CA VAL A 117 12.55 -14.02 -1.69
C VAL A 117 13.46 -14.94 -0.88
N ARG A 118 13.29 -16.25 -1.03
CA ARG A 118 14.12 -17.28 -0.38
C ARG A 118 15.15 -17.89 -1.34
N PRO A 119 16.27 -18.40 -0.81
CA PRO A 119 17.22 -19.17 -1.60
C PRO A 119 16.51 -20.30 -2.36
N GLY A 120 16.81 -20.43 -3.66
CA GLY A 120 16.18 -21.42 -4.54
C GLY A 120 15.01 -20.89 -5.39
N ALA A 121 14.54 -19.66 -5.17
CA ALA A 121 13.48 -19.06 -5.99
C ALA A 121 13.78 -19.05 -7.50
N ALA A 122 15.06 -18.84 -7.86
CA ALA A 122 15.50 -18.76 -9.25
C ALA A 122 15.24 -20.05 -10.07
N VAL A 123 15.20 -21.22 -9.42
CA VAL A 123 14.97 -22.51 -10.09
C VAL A 123 13.60 -22.59 -10.76
N ARG A 124 12.63 -21.80 -10.26
CA ARG A 124 11.24 -21.83 -10.72
C ARG A 124 10.92 -20.79 -11.78
N LEU A 125 11.89 -19.95 -12.18
CA LEU A 125 11.65 -18.88 -13.18
C LEU A 125 11.35 -19.41 -14.59
N SER A 126 11.53 -20.70 -14.85
CA SER A 126 11.07 -21.36 -16.08
C SER A 126 9.56 -21.60 -16.11
N ASP A 127 8.89 -21.60 -14.95
CA ASP A 127 7.44 -21.67 -14.85
C ASP A 127 6.85 -20.27 -15.10
N PRO A 128 6.02 -20.08 -16.15
CA PRO A 128 5.44 -18.79 -16.48
C PRO A 128 4.61 -18.18 -15.33
N ALA A 129 3.83 -19.00 -14.62
CA ALA A 129 2.98 -18.50 -13.54
C ALA A 129 3.85 -17.98 -12.38
N TRP A 130 4.88 -18.73 -12.02
CA TRP A 130 5.86 -18.30 -11.03
C TRP A 130 6.59 -17.02 -11.45
N LYS A 131 6.98 -16.92 -12.73
CA LYS A 131 7.66 -15.73 -13.24
C LYS A 131 6.76 -14.49 -13.19
N ASP A 132 5.48 -14.63 -13.48
CA ASP A 132 4.51 -13.53 -13.39
C ASP A 132 4.31 -13.06 -11.95
N ASP A 133 4.27 -14.00 -11.00
CA ASP A 133 4.23 -13.68 -9.57
C ASP A 133 5.53 -13.00 -9.10
N ASP A 134 6.71 -13.48 -9.55
CA ASP A 134 8.01 -12.84 -9.25
C ASP A 134 8.07 -11.41 -9.77
N ASN A 135 7.60 -11.18 -10.99
CA ASN A 135 7.48 -9.84 -11.59
C ASN A 135 6.55 -8.94 -10.80
N THR A 136 5.44 -9.47 -10.29
CA THR A 136 4.50 -8.72 -9.45
C THR A 136 5.17 -8.28 -8.14
N ILE A 137 5.94 -9.18 -7.52
CA ILE A 137 6.70 -8.88 -6.29
C ILE A 137 7.83 -7.87 -6.57
N LEU A 138 8.50 -7.98 -7.71
CA LEU A 138 9.46 -6.97 -8.17
C LEU A 138 8.82 -5.59 -8.27
N LEU A 139 7.63 -5.49 -8.87
CA LEU A 139 6.89 -4.23 -8.96
C LEU A 139 6.52 -3.68 -7.58
N TRP A 140 6.18 -4.54 -6.62
CA TRP A 140 5.95 -4.11 -5.23
C TRP A 140 7.20 -3.51 -4.60
N LEU A 141 8.35 -4.16 -4.76
CA LEU A 141 9.63 -3.64 -4.27
C LEU A 141 9.95 -2.29 -4.92
N PHE A 142 9.79 -2.16 -6.24
CA PHE A 142 9.99 -0.89 -6.95
C PHE A 142 9.05 0.22 -6.48
N SER A 143 7.82 -0.13 -6.11
CA SER A 143 6.84 0.85 -5.62
C SER A 143 7.20 1.40 -4.23
N THR A 144 7.92 0.62 -3.42
CA THR A 144 8.21 0.92 -2.01
C THR A 144 9.65 1.32 -1.74
N ILE A 145 10.50 1.45 -2.77
CA ILE A 145 11.89 1.89 -2.65
C ILE A 145 12.06 3.21 -3.42
N THR A 146 12.88 4.12 -2.90
CA THR A 146 13.25 5.37 -3.60
C THR A 146 14.08 5.09 -4.85
N GLY A 147 13.98 5.97 -5.86
CA GLY A 147 14.67 5.79 -7.15
C GLY A 147 16.18 5.64 -6.99
N ASP A 148 16.80 6.56 -6.25
CA ASP A 148 18.25 6.55 -5.99
C ASP A 148 18.75 5.23 -5.39
N LEU A 149 17.96 4.61 -4.51
CA LEU A 149 18.31 3.31 -3.94
C LEU A 149 18.06 2.16 -4.93
N LEU A 150 16.97 2.22 -5.72
CA LEU A 150 16.70 1.23 -6.77
C LEU A 150 17.83 1.14 -7.80
N ASP A 151 18.40 2.27 -8.20
CA ASP A 151 19.51 2.32 -9.15
C ASP A 151 20.75 1.54 -8.66
N ILE A 152 20.89 1.38 -7.34
CA ILE A 152 21.98 0.63 -6.69
C ILE A 152 21.61 -0.86 -6.53
N VAL A 153 20.39 -1.15 -6.10
CA VAL A 153 19.99 -2.52 -5.68
C VAL A 153 19.33 -3.35 -6.78
N ALA A 154 18.87 -2.73 -7.87
CA ALA A 154 18.09 -3.39 -8.92
C ALA A 154 18.76 -3.32 -10.31
N PRO A 155 19.92 -4.00 -10.51
CA PRO A 155 20.51 -4.10 -11.85
C PRO A 155 19.54 -4.77 -12.86
N PRO A 156 19.73 -4.55 -14.18
CA PRO A 156 18.90 -5.18 -15.20
C PRO A 156 18.84 -6.70 -15.06
N GLY A 157 17.65 -7.28 -15.18
CA GLY A 157 17.43 -8.72 -15.00
C GLY A 157 17.36 -9.19 -13.55
N SER A 158 17.27 -8.27 -12.58
CA SER A 158 17.04 -8.61 -11.17
C SER A 158 15.73 -9.36 -10.96
N THR A 159 15.76 -10.31 -10.03
CA THR A 159 14.60 -11.04 -9.50
C THR A 159 14.18 -10.46 -8.15
N ALA A 160 13.00 -10.82 -7.65
CA ALA A 160 12.58 -10.42 -6.30
C ALA A 160 13.61 -10.80 -5.24
N LEU A 161 14.16 -12.02 -5.32
CA LEU A 161 15.25 -12.49 -4.48
C LEU A 161 16.50 -11.61 -4.59
N THR A 162 16.89 -11.20 -5.79
CA THR A 162 18.11 -10.41 -6.03
C THR A 162 18.07 -9.09 -5.26
N ILE A 163 16.97 -8.36 -5.39
CA ILE A 163 16.77 -7.07 -4.70
C ILE A 163 16.66 -7.29 -3.19
N TRP A 164 15.89 -8.31 -2.79
CA TRP A 164 15.70 -8.62 -1.38
C TRP A 164 17.04 -8.91 -0.69
N THR A 165 17.88 -9.77 -1.26
CA THR A 165 19.21 -10.09 -0.71
C THR A 165 20.14 -8.88 -0.68
N ARG A 166 20.19 -8.05 -1.72
CA ARG A 166 21.05 -6.84 -1.75
C ARG A 166 20.70 -5.81 -0.70
N LEU A 167 19.46 -5.80 -0.21
CA LEU A 167 19.04 -4.93 0.89
C LEU A 167 19.37 -5.50 2.28
N HIS A 168 19.87 -6.73 2.37
CA HIS A 168 20.18 -7.43 3.62
C HIS A 168 21.67 -7.59 3.90
N GLU A 169 22.52 -7.46 2.86
CA GLU A 169 23.99 -7.51 2.94
C GLU A 169 24.57 -6.15 3.31
#